data_AF-A0A2U3K9T2-F1
#
_entry.id   AF-A0A2U3K9T2-F1
#
_cell.length_a   1.000
_cell.length_b   1.000
_cell.length_c   1.000
_cell.angle_alpha   90.00
_cell.angle_beta   90.00
_cell.angle_gamma   90.00
#
_symmetry.space_group_name_H-M   'P 1'
#
loop_
_entity.id
_entity.type
_entity.pdbx_description
1 polymer ?
#
loop_
_entity_poly.entity_id
_entity_poly.type
_entity_poly.pdbx_seq_one_letter_code
_entity_poly.pdbx_strand_id
1 'polypeptide(L)'
;MSMARLPSIALALFAASAPAAAPFWIRVIDRETGRGVPLVQLSTPRDAIRFWTDSNGVAASHRRCRVGRPGCDLQHQEPRLRI
;
A
#
# COMPACT_ATOMS: atom_id res chain seq x y z
N MET A 1 51.11 23.80 -27.95
CA MET A 1 50.13 24.57 -27.13
C MET A 1 48.77 23.92 -27.36
N SER A 2 48.29 23.12 -26.40
CA SER A 2 47.26 23.51 -25.41
C SER A 2 45.98 24.03 -26.07
N MET A 3 44.74 23.63 -25.78
CA MET A 3 44.11 22.59 -24.97
C MET A 3 42.61 22.91 -25.14
N ALA A 4 41.76 21.96 -25.54
CA ALA A 4 40.32 22.10 -25.29
C ALA A 4 39.68 20.71 -25.28
N ARG A 5 39.77 20.07 -24.11
CA ARG A 5 39.07 18.84 -23.78
C ARG A 5 37.58 19.17 -23.59
N LEU A 6 36.73 18.68 -24.46
CA LEU A 6 35.31 18.40 -24.21
C LEU A 6 35.16 16.89 -24.50
N PRO A 7 34.24 16.13 -23.87
CA PRO A 7 33.02 16.59 -23.22
C PRO A 7 32.67 15.75 -21.97
N SER A 8 32.65 16.30 -20.77
CA SER A 8 32.22 15.50 -19.61
C SER A 8 31.65 16.40 -18.56
N ILE A 9 30.33 16.58 -18.57
CA ILE A 9 29.41 16.50 -17.43
C ILE A 9 28.03 16.75 -18.06
N ALA A 10 27.51 15.76 -18.76
CA ALA A 10 26.07 15.58 -18.84
C ALA A 10 25.74 14.52 -17.77
N LEU A 11 25.89 14.90 -16.50
CA LEU A 11 25.39 14.09 -15.39
C LEU A 11 23.87 14.14 -15.49
N ALA A 12 23.31 13.20 -16.24
CA ALA A 12 21.88 13.02 -16.35
C ALA A 12 21.32 12.81 -14.94
N LEU A 13 20.50 13.76 -14.49
CA LEU A 13 19.65 13.63 -13.31
C LEU A 13 18.64 12.52 -13.57
N PHE A 14 19.07 11.27 -13.39
CA PHE A 14 18.16 10.13 -13.35
C PHE A 14 17.50 10.12 -11.96
N ALA A 15 16.55 11.03 -11.76
CA ALA A 15 15.65 10.97 -10.62
C ALA A 15 14.73 9.76 -10.83
N ALA A 16 15.14 8.61 -10.30
CA ALA A 16 14.25 7.45 -10.23
C ALA A 16 13.03 7.84 -9.38
N SER A 17 11.88 8.05 -10.02
CA SER A 17 10.63 8.26 -9.30
C SER A 17 10.27 6.93 -8.63
N ALA A 18 10.54 6.82 -7.33
CA ALA A 18 10.05 5.69 -6.57
C ALA A 18 8.51 5.69 -6.69
N PRO A 19 7.88 4.57 -7.09
CA PRO A 19 6.43 4.53 -7.18
C PRO A 19 5.84 4.92 -5.81
N ALA A 20 4.95 5.91 -5.83
CA ALA A 20 4.14 6.22 -4.67
C ALA A 20 3.39 4.95 -4.30
N ALA A 21 3.44 4.55 -3.03
CA ALA A 21 2.72 3.36 -2.62
C ALA A 21 1.23 3.58 -2.89
N ALA A 22 0.64 2.73 -3.71
CA ALA A 22 -0.79 2.80 -3.97
C ALA A 22 -1.54 2.51 -2.65
N PRO A 23 -2.59 3.28 -2.34
CA PRO A 23 -3.44 2.97 -1.20
C PRO A 23 -4.04 1.58 -1.38
N PHE A 24 -4.36 0.93 -0.27
CA PHE A 24 -5.09 -0.33 -0.25
C PHE A 24 -6.22 -0.27 0.77
N TRP A 25 -7.15 -1.20 0.67
CA TRP A 25 -8.28 -1.31 1.56
C TRP A 25 -8.51 -2.76 1.96
N ILE A 26 -9.13 -2.95 3.12
CA ILE A 26 -9.55 -4.25 3.65
C ILE A 26 -11.08 -4.19 3.81
N ARG A 27 -11.77 -5.25 3.39
CA ARG A 27 -13.21 -5.38 3.64
C ARG A 27 -13.49 -6.58 4.51
N VAL A 28 -14.17 -6.29 5.60
CA VAL A 28 -14.65 -7.26 6.57
C VAL A 28 -16.05 -7.66 6.18
N ILE A 29 -16.25 -8.95 5.93
CA ILE A 29 -17.54 -9.52 5.53
C ILE A 29 -18.01 -10.53 6.55
N ASP A 30 -19.29 -10.45 6.90
CA ASP A 30 -20.00 -11.49 7.62
C ASP A 30 -20.17 -12.70 6.69
N ARG A 31 -19.75 -13.87 7.17
CA ARG A 31 -19.71 -15.07 6.31
C ARG A 31 -21.11 -15.57 5.93
N GLU A 32 -22.09 -15.43 6.81
CA GLU A 32 -23.43 -16.01 6.64
C GLU A 32 -24.29 -15.15 5.72
N THR A 33 -24.24 -13.84 5.91
CA THR A 33 -25.06 -12.86 5.20
C THR A 33 -24.34 -12.22 4.01
N GLY A 34 -23.01 -12.30 3.95
CA GLY A 34 -22.18 -11.63 2.95
C GLY A 34 -22.15 -10.10 3.09
N ARG A 35 -22.74 -9.54 4.15
CA ARG A 35 -22.79 -8.09 4.39
C ARG A 35 -21.47 -7.60 5.00
N GLY A 36 -21.13 -6.34 4.75
CA GLY A 36 -19.98 -5.71 5.39
C GLY A 36 -20.23 -5.50 6.88
N VAL A 37 -19.21 -5.69 7.71
CA VAL A 37 -19.33 -5.54 9.17
C VAL A 37 -18.78 -4.19 9.62
N PRO A 38 -19.62 -3.26 10.10
CA PRO A 38 -19.19 -1.93 10.49
C PRO A 38 -18.54 -1.90 11.88
N LEU A 39 -17.73 -0.87 12.13
CA LEU A 39 -17.11 -0.56 13.42
C LEU A 39 -16.20 -1.67 14.00
N VAL A 40 -15.66 -2.54 13.14
CA VAL A 40 -14.68 -3.56 13.52
C VAL A 40 -13.30 -2.93 13.57
N GLN A 41 -12.58 -3.16 14.67
CA GLN A 41 -11.20 -2.73 14.79
C GLN A 41 -10.26 -3.76 14.14
N LEU A 42 -9.43 -3.30 13.22
CA LEU A 42 -8.34 -4.07 12.63
C LEU A 42 -7.02 -3.59 13.23
N SER A 43 -6.19 -4.55 13.66
CA SER A 43 -4.84 -4.29 14.14
C SER A 43 -3.84 -5.13 13.38
N THR A 44 -2.69 -4.56 13.05
CA THR A 44 -1.57 -5.33 12.51
C THR A 44 -0.74 -5.89 13.68
N PRO A 45 -0.39 -7.19 13.71
CA PRO A 45 0.30 -7.79 14.85
C PRO A 45 1.64 -7.14 15.21
N ARG A 46 2.30 -6.52 14.22
CA ARG A 46 3.66 -5.97 14.36
C ARG A 46 3.71 -4.45 14.46
N ASP A 47 2.65 -3.76 14.04
CA ASP A 47 2.60 -2.30 13.97
C ASP A 47 1.31 -1.87 14.68
N ALA A 48 1.38 -1.02 15.72
CA ALA A 48 0.24 -0.64 16.58
C ALA A 48 -0.83 0.23 15.88
N ILE A 49 -0.95 0.11 14.56
CA ILE A 49 -1.91 0.84 13.74
C ILE A 49 -3.27 0.18 13.92
N ARG A 50 -4.27 1.01 14.22
CA ARG A 50 -5.65 0.60 14.41
C ARG A 50 -6.53 1.30 13.39
N PHE A 51 -7.29 0.51 12.65
CA PHE A 51 -8.27 1.00 11.69
C PHE A 51 -9.66 0.53 12.11
N TRP A 52 -10.68 1.31 11.77
CA TRP A 52 -12.08 0.92 11.96
C TRP A 52 -12.77 0.84 10.62
N THR A 53 -13.63 -0.16 10.46
CA THR A 53 -14.46 -0.30 9.27
C THR A 53 -15.61 0.72 9.26
N ASP A 54 -15.92 1.23 8.08
CA ASP A 54 -17.08 2.09 7.83
C ASP A 54 -18.41 1.30 7.80
N SER A 55 -19.51 1.97 7.44
CA SER A 55 -20.85 1.35 7.32
C SER A 55 -20.93 0.21 6.31
N ASN A 56 -19.97 0.11 5.37
CA ASN A 56 -19.89 -0.93 4.35
C ASN A 56 -18.87 -2.03 4.69
N GLY A 57 -18.30 -1.99 5.89
CA GLY A 57 -17.29 -2.94 6.34
C GLY A 57 -15.90 -2.69 5.75
N VAL A 58 -15.61 -1.48 5.27
CA VAL A 58 -14.35 -1.15 4.57
C VAL A 58 -13.44 -0.30 5.47
N ALA A 59 -12.15 -0.64 5.49
CA ALA A 59 -11.10 0.16 6.11
C ALA A 59 -9.99 0.44 5.09
N ALA A 60 -9.70 1.72 4.82
CA ALA A 60 -8.66 2.13 3.88
C ALA A 60 -7.36 2.53 4.61
N SER A 61 -6.21 2.20 4.01
CA SER A 61 -4.89 2.57 4.51
C SER A 61 -4.02 3.16 3.39
N HIS A 62 -3.43 4.32 3.69
CA HIS A 62 -2.42 4.96 2.84
C HIS A 62 -0.98 4.54 3.21
N ARG A 63 -0.78 3.79 4.31
CA ARG A 63 0.58 3.38 4.69
C ARG A 63 1.19 2.49 3.62
N ARG A 64 2.47 2.72 3.32
CA ARG A 64 3.22 1.96 2.32
C ARG A 64 3.13 0.46 2.59
N CYS A 65 2.65 -0.29 1.59
CA CYS A 65 2.87 -1.72 1.55
C CYS A 65 4.34 -2.00 1.19
N ARG A 66 5.01 -2.87 1.95
CA ARG A 66 6.39 -3.28 1.68
C ARG A 66 6.36 -4.49 0.74
N VAL A 67 6.99 -4.38 -0.42
CA VAL A 67 7.18 -5.48 -1.38
C VAL A 67 7.74 -6.72 -0.66
N GLY A 68 7.15 -7.88 -0.89
CA GLY A 68 7.54 -9.16 -0.26
C GLY A 68 6.93 -9.44 1.12
N ARG A 69 6.01 -8.58 1.60
CA ARG A 69 5.24 -8.84 2.83
C ARG A 69 3.89 -9.49 2.45
N PRO A 70 3.48 -10.61 3.06
CA PRO A 70 2.19 -11.23 2.78
C PRO A 70 1.06 -10.22 3.01
N GLY A 71 0.18 -10.06 2.01
CA GLY A 71 -0.85 -9.03 1.97
C GLY A 71 -0.55 -7.84 1.06
N CYS A 72 0.72 -7.63 0.65
CA CYS A 72 1.09 -6.55 -0.27
C CYS A 72 0.95 -6.92 -1.74
N ASP A 73 1.01 -8.21 -2.08
CA ASP A 73 0.75 -8.69 -3.44
C ASP A 73 -0.76 -8.81 -3.74
N LEU A 74 -1.61 -8.49 -2.76
CA LEU A 74 -3.08 -8.52 -2.86
C LEU A 74 -3.67 -7.29 -3.54
N GLN A 75 -2.86 -6.39 -4.13
CA GLN A 75 -3.41 -5.29 -4.94
C GLN A 75 -4.20 -5.76 -6.18
N HIS A 76 -4.15 -7.06 -6.51
CA HIS A 76 -5.02 -7.70 -7.50
C HIS A 76 -6.04 -8.71 -6.92
N GLN A 77 -6.09 -8.90 -5.60
CA GLN A 77 -7.05 -9.79 -4.96
C GLN A 77 -7.65 -9.10 -3.73
N GLU A 78 -8.96 -8.81 -3.75
CA GLU A 78 -9.66 -8.19 -2.62
C GLU A 78 -9.30 -8.93 -1.31
N PRO A 79 -8.58 -8.28 -0.36
CA PRO A 79 -8.29 -8.89 0.93
C PRO A 79 -9.59 -8.94 1.72
N ARG A 80 -10.31 -10.05 1.56
CA ARG A 80 -11.53 -10.35 2.31
C ARG A 80 -11.14 -11.02 3.61
N LEU A 81 -11.16 -10.25 4.69
CA LEU A 81 -11.13 -10.84 6.03
C LEU A 81 -12.53 -11.39 6.32
N ARG A 82 -12.65 -12.71 6.38
CA ARG A 82 -13.85 -13.39 6.83
C ARG A 82 -13.75 -13.59 8.33
N ILE A 83 -14.74 -13.08 9.06
CA ILE A 83 -14.97 -13.36 10.48
C ILE A 83 -16.14 -14.33 10.63
#